data_AF-A0A0F9ASW5-F1
#
_entry.id   AF-A0A0F9ASW5-F1
#
_cell.length_a   1.000
_cell.length_b   1.000
_cell.length_c   1.000
_cell.angle_alpha   90.00
_cell.angle_beta   90.00
_cell.angle_gamma   90.00
#
_symmetry.space_group_name_H-M   'P 1'
#
loop_
_entity.id
_entity.type
_entity.pdbx_description
1 polymer ?
#
loop_
_entity_poly.entity_id
_entity_poly.type
_entity_poly.pdbx_seq_one_letter_code
_entity_poly.pdbx_strand_id
1 'polypeptide(L)' 'DLNSLVFHEDWYINPENLQIYKDVRGITVNRHENQYDKYTGEFMQGTVNPLFTVWFK' A
#
# COMPACT_ATOMS: atom_id res chain seq x y z
N ASP A 1 -8.79 -9.73 9.71
CA ASP A 1 -7.58 -8.92 9.42
C ASP A 1 -7.21 -9.06 7.96
N LEU A 2 -7.24 -7.95 7.23
CA LEU A 2 -6.74 -7.89 5.87
C LEU A 2 -5.37 -7.20 5.93
N ASN A 3 -4.32 -7.85 5.43
CA ASN A 3 -3.03 -7.19 5.26
C ASN A 3 -2.95 -6.63 3.84
N SER A 4 -2.50 -5.38 3.69
CA SER A 4 -2.24 -4.79 2.38
C SER A 4 -0.75 -4.58 2.17
N LEU A 5 -0.32 -4.62 0.91
CA LEU A 5 1.02 -4.26 0.51
C LEU A 5 1.00 -2.88 -0.14
N VAL A 6 1.88 -1.99 0.32
CA VAL A 6 2.13 -0.69 -0.30
C VAL A 6 3.51 -0.74 -0.93
N PHE A 7 3.57 -0.51 -2.24
CA PHE A 7 4.81 -0.44 -2.99
C PHE A 7 5.30 1.00 -3.02
N HIS A 8 6.57 1.21 -2.65
CA HIS A 8 7.26 2.47 -2.82
C HIS A 8 8.00 2.40 -4.15
N GLU A 9 7.44 3.05 -5.17
CA GLU A 9 7.90 2.92 -6.55
C GLU A 9 8.24 4.30 -7.13
N ASP A 10 9.34 4.35 -7.88
CA ASP A 10 9.63 5.45 -8.78
C ASP A 10 9.16 5.07 -10.19
N TRP A 11 8.54 6.02 -10.88
CA TRP A 11 8.02 5.84 -12.22
C TRP A 11 8.72 6.78 -13.19
N TYR A 12 9.14 6.25 -14.33
CA TYR A 12 9.85 6.99 -15.37
C TYR A 12 9.20 6.74 -16.71
N ILE A 13 9.16 7.77 -17.54
CA ILE A 13 8.67 7.68 -18.92
C ILE A 13 9.83 8.05 -19.83
N ASN A 14 10.15 7.18 -20.78
CA ASN A 14 11.08 7.52 -21.86
C ASN A 14 10.32 8.37 -22.90
N PRO A 15 10.69 9.64 -23.11
CA PRO A 15 9.97 10.53 -24.02
C PRO A 15 10.15 10.17 -25.50
N GLU A 16 11.20 9.41 -25.87
CA GLU A 16 11.50 9.06 -27.25
C GLU A 16 10.66 7.89 -27.77
N ASN A 17 10.31 6.95 -26.89
CA ASN A 17 9.58 5.73 -27.26
C ASN A 17 8.35 5.44 -26.39
N LEU A 18 7.99 6.36 -25.49
CA LEU A 18 6.85 6.30 -24.57
C LEU A 18 6.84 5.07 -23.65
N GLN A 19 7.97 4.40 -23.49
CA GLN A 19 8.06 3.27 -22.57
C GLN A 19 8.00 3.76 -21.12
N ILE A 20 7.23 3.04 -20.31
CA ILE A 20 7.06 3.30 -18.89
C ILE A 20 7.90 2.30 -18.13
N TYR A 21 8.77 2.82 -17.28
CA TYR A 21 9.62 2.04 -16.38
C TYR A 21 9.14 2.28 -14.96
N LYS A 22 9.18 1.21 -14.15
CA LYS A 22 8.98 1.31 -12.72
C LYS A 22 10.15 0.69 -11.99
N ASP A 23 10.60 1.36 -10.94
CA ASP A 23 11.61 0.87 -10.03
C ASP A 23 10.99 0.73 -8.64
N VAL A 24 10.90 -0.50 -8.14
CA VAL A 24 10.33 -0.78 -6.81
C VAL A 24 11.45 -0.67 -5.80
N ARG A 25 11.41 0.38 -4.96
CA ARG A 25 12.44 0.65 -3.94
C ARG A 25 12.15 -0.03 -2.62
N GLY A 26 10.90 -0.33 -2.34
CA GLY A 26 10.53 -1.01 -1.12
C GLY A 26 9.07 -1.40 -1.04
N ILE A 27 8.76 -2.24 -0.06
CA ILE A 27 7.42 -2.75 0.19
C ILE A 27 7.11 -2.57 1.68
N THR A 28 5.97 -1.96 1.97
CA THR A 28 5.44 -1.84 3.34
C THR A 28 4.25 -2.77 3.50
N VAL A 29 4.27 -3.57 4.58
CA VAL A 29 3.13 -4.38 4.98
C VAL A 29 2.30 -3.60 5.96
N ASN A 30 1.04 -3.35 5.62
CA ASN A 30 0.08 -2.70 6.51
C ASN A 30 -0.93 -3.72 7.02
N ARG A 31 -1.33 -3.56 8.28
CA ARG A 31 -2.48 -4.25 8.85
C ARG A 31 -3.69 -3.33 8.83
N HIS A 32 -4.79 -3.84 8.31
CA HIS A 32 -6.09 -3.20 8.41
C HIS A 32 -6.86 -3.88 9.53
N GLU A 33 -7.23 -3.09 10.53
CA GLU A 33 -8.15 -3.51 11.57
C GLU A 33 -9.55 -3.03 11.19
N ASN A 34 -10.51 -3.95 11.13
CA ASN A 34 -11.90 -3.55 10.87
C ASN A 34 -12.45 -2.93 12.15
N GLN A 35 -13.00 -1.73 12.04
CA GLN A 35 -13.68 -1.09 13.15
C GLN A 35 -15.18 -1.37 13.02
N TYR A 36 -15.77 -1.95 14.07
CA TYR A 36 -17.21 -2.15 14.14
C TYR A 36 -17.91 -0.84 14.49
N ASP A 37 -18.79 -0.36 13.61
CA ASP A 37 -19.64 0.79 13.91
C ASP A 37 -20.94 0.33 14.58
N LYS A 38 -21.14 0.80 15.81
CA LYS A 38 -22.31 0.47 16.63
C LYS A 38 -23.59 1.18 16.17
N TYR A 39 -23.50 2.26 15.39
CA TYR A 39 -24.65 3.04 14.93
C TYR A 39 -25.28 2.47 13.65
N THR A 40 -24.44 1.98 12.73
CA THR A 40 -24.87 1.39 11.46
C THR A 40 -24.95 -0.14 11.51
N GLY A 41 -24.26 -0.78 12.46
CA GLY A 41 -24.19 -2.24 12.58
C GLY A 41 -23.26 -2.90 11.56
N GLU A 42 -22.50 -2.11 10.80
CA GLU A 42 -21.60 -2.58 9.76
C GLU A 42 -20.13 -2.55 10.23
N PHE A 43 -19.32 -3.47 9.67
CA PHE A 43 -17.87 -3.42 9.80
C PHE A 43 -17.31 -2.45 8.77
N MET A 44 -16.73 -1.35 9.24
CA MET A 44 -16.04 -0.39 8.40
C MET A 44 -14.54 -0.70 8.35
N GLN A 45 -13.89 -0.31 7.25
CA GLN A 45 -12.44 -0.35 7.16
C GLN A 45 -11.88 0.64 8.20
N GLY A 46 -11.25 0.11 9.24
CA GLY A 46 -10.69 0.90 10.34
C GLY A 46 -9.26 1.36 10.05
N THR A 47 -8.49 1.56 11.12
CA THR A 47 -7.14 2.14 11.07
C THR A 47 -6.16 1.27 10.26
N VAL A 48 -5.35 1.93 9.43
CA VAL A 48 -4.25 1.31 8.68
C VAL A 48 -2.96 1.49 9.48
N ASN A 49 -2.43 0.40 10.02
CA ASN A 49 -1.19 0.41 10.80
C ASN A 49 -0.04 -0.20 10.00
N PRO A 50 1.02 0.56 9.68
CA PRO A 50 2.22 -0.02 9.05
C PRO A 50 2.93 -0.94 10.04
N LEU A 51 3.18 -2.19 9.63
CA LEU A 51 3.88 -3.17 10.45
C LEU A 51 5.39 -3.06 10.28
N PHE A 52 5.86 -3.12 9.02
CA PHE A 52 7.26 -2.98 8.66
C PHE A 52 7.42 -2.64 7.18
N THR A 53 8.59 -2.09 6.84
CA THR A 53 8.99 -1.80 5.46
C THR A 53 10.30 -2.52 5.16
N VAL A 54 10.37 -3.16 3.99
CA VAL A 54 11.60 -3.70 3.41
C VAL A 54 12.04 -2.78 2.29
N TRP A 55 13.26 -2.26 2.39
CA TRP A 55 13.90 -1.46 1.35
C TRP A 55 14.89 -2.32 0.56
N PHE A 56 14.83 -2.23 -0.76
CA PHE A 56 15.73 -2.91 -1.68
C PHE A 56 16.94 -2.02 -1.96
N LYS A 57 18.13 -2.63 -2.00
CA LYS A 57 19.41 -1.97 -2.30
C LYS A 57 19.81 -2.22 -3.73
#